data_AF-A0A7V5DL28-F1
#
_entry.id   AF-A0A7V5DL28-F1
#
_cell.length_a   1.000
_cell.length_b   1.000
_cell.length_c   1.000
_cell.angle_alpha   90.00
_cell.angle_beta   90.00
_cell.angle_gamma   90.00
#
_symmetry.space_group_name_H-M   'P 1'
#
loop_
_entity.id
_entity.type
_entity.pdbx_description
1 polymer ?
#
loop_
_entity_poly.entity_id
_entity_poly.type
_entity_poly.pdbx_seq_one_letter_code
_entity_poly.pdbx_strand_id
1 'polypeptide(L)'
;MRKLSLLALALLCVSIVACKPRAEATPARGAPPQIPYSEELAQSLDARLQPYLQGRTGEFALQTTSQELTSWITYTAARWSGMPVRDVVVWFSPDHVHFSGVITRVLVFSFRVQVHARVSLSGQGLQVSVERACVAGIALPGWARNLASRIITDTIADTGPYVRLESLEIGDDSLRASGTVGY
;
A
#
# COMPACT_ATOMS: atom_id res chain seq x y z
N MET A 1 19.14 17.07 -45.35
CA MET A 1 18.13 16.95 -44.26
C MET A 1 18.07 15.56 -43.60
N ARG A 2 18.19 14.43 -44.32
CA ARG A 2 18.23 13.07 -43.72
C ARG A 2 19.37 12.78 -42.73
N LYS A 3 20.54 13.41 -42.87
CA LYS A 3 21.69 13.22 -41.96
C LYS A 3 21.52 13.92 -40.61
N LEU A 4 20.72 15.00 -40.54
CA LEU A 4 20.45 15.72 -39.28
C LEU A 4 19.43 14.97 -38.40
N SER A 5 18.45 14.29 -39.00
CA SER A 5 17.44 13.55 -38.21
C SER A 5 18.01 12.27 -37.58
N LEU A 6 18.95 11.60 -38.25
CA LEU A 6 19.66 10.44 -37.68
C LEU A 6 20.58 10.84 -36.51
N LEU A 7 21.20 12.02 -36.59
CA LEU A 7 22.07 12.55 -35.54
C LEU A 7 21.28 12.99 -34.30
N ALA A 8 20.10 13.60 -34.51
CA ALA A 8 19.18 13.94 -33.42
C ALA A 8 18.61 12.68 -32.71
N LEU A 9 18.28 11.63 -33.48
CA LEU A 9 17.81 10.37 -32.92
C LEU A 9 18.91 9.63 -32.14
N ALA A 10 20.14 9.64 -32.66
CA ALA A 10 21.30 9.06 -31.96
C ALA A 10 21.62 9.83 -30.67
N LEU A 11 21.55 11.17 -30.67
CA LEU A 11 21.74 11.98 -29.47
C LEU A 11 20.64 11.72 -28.43
N LEU A 12 19.39 11.55 -28.87
CA LEU A 12 18.27 11.20 -28.01
C LEU A 12 18.52 9.85 -27.34
N CYS A 13 18.96 8.82 -28.08
CA CYS A 13 19.27 7.49 -27.53
C CYS A 13 20.44 7.52 -26.52
N VAL A 14 21.47 8.35 -26.74
CA VAL A 14 22.60 8.47 -25.81
C VAL A 14 22.20 9.16 -24.50
N SER A 15 21.23 10.08 -24.54
CA SER A 15 20.73 10.76 -23.33
C SER A 15 19.92 9.84 -22.39
N ILE A 16 19.35 8.75 -22.90
CA ILE A 16 18.58 7.77 -22.09
C ILE A 16 19.51 6.80 -21.33
N VAL A 17 20.77 6.66 -21.75
CA VAL A 17 21.75 5.74 -21.13
C VAL A 17 22.56 6.44 -20.01
N ALA A 18 22.47 7.76 -19.90
CA ALA A 18 23.17 8.53 -18.86
C ALA A 18 22.41 8.64 -17.52
N CYS A 19 21.36 7.84 -17.31
CA CYS A 19 20.78 7.64 -15.98
C CYS A 19 21.73 6.79 -15.14
N LYS A 20 22.71 7.43 -14.48
CA LYS A 20 23.42 6.85 -13.33
C LYS A 20 22.38 6.37 -12.32
N PRO A 21 22.22 5.06 -12.07
CA PRO A 21 21.43 4.62 -10.94
C PRO A 21 22.35 4.73 -9.72
N ARG A 22 22.32 5.88 -9.02
CA ARG A 22 22.67 5.88 -7.61
C ARG A 22 21.43 5.41 -6.84
N ALA A 23 21.12 4.13 -7.00
CA ALA A 23 20.26 3.43 -6.09
C ALA A 23 21.19 2.69 -5.13
N GLU A 24 21.30 3.18 -3.90
CA GLU A 24 21.62 2.31 -2.79
C GLU A 24 20.69 1.11 -2.88
N ALA A 25 21.25 -0.02 -3.29
CA ALA A 25 20.61 -1.30 -3.24
C ALA A 25 20.48 -1.69 -1.77
N THR A 26 19.55 -1.08 -1.04
CA THR A 26 19.05 -1.68 0.19
C THR A 26 18.08 -2.79 -0.26
N PRO A 27 18.40 -4.06 0.02
CA PRO A 27 17.62 -5.17 -0.49
C PRO A 27 16.21 -5.16 0.11
N ALA A 28 15.18 -4.97 -0.72
CA ALA A 28 13.84 -5.48 -0.43
C ALA A 28 13.81 -7.00 -0.69
N ARG A 29 14.65 -7.74 0.04
CA ARG A 29 14.87 -9.18 -0.15
C ARG A 29 14.80 -9.95 1.18
N GLY A 30 14.08 -9.41 2.15
CA GLY A 30 13.66 -10.16 3.33
C GLY A 30 12.41 -10.97 3.00
N ALA A 31 12.33 -12.20 3.48
CA ALA A 31 11.05 -12.90 3.53
C ALA A 31 10.10 -12.07 4.42
N PRO A 32 8.81 -11.95 4.06
CA PRO A 32 7.86 -11.30 4.94
C PRO A 32 7.83 -12.04 6.29
N PRO A 33 7.57 -11.34 7.41
CA PRO A 33 7.43 -11.99 8.70
C PRO A 33 6.29 -13.01 8.64
N GLN A 34 6.41 -14.07 9.44
CA GLN A 34 5.32 -15.01 9.63
C GLN A 34 4.34 -14.41 10.63
N ILE A 35 3.16 -14.06 10.17
CA ILE A 35 2.08 -13.54 11.01
C ILE A 35 0.99 -14.63 11.10
N PRO A 36 0.73 -15.18 12.30
CA PRO A 36 -0.28 -16.21 12.46
C PRO A 36 -1.69 -15.64 12.27
N TYR A 37 -2.49 -16.31 11.45
CA TYR A 37 -3.91 -16.00 11.30
C TYR A 37 -4.66 -16.31 12.59
N SER A 38 -5.54 -15.40 13.00
CA SER A 38 -6.54 -15.62 14.05
C SER A 38 -7.90 -15.10 13.60
N GLU A 39 -8.86 -16.02 13.47
CA GLU A 39 -10.24 -15.65 13.14
C GLU A 39 -10.87 -14.76 14.22
N GLU A 40 -10.54 -15.01 15.49
CA GLU A 40 -11.06 -14.25 16.62
C GLU A 40 -10.59 -12.78 16.58
N LEU A 41 -9.32 -12.55 16.24
CA LEU A 41 -8.79 -11.20 16.02
C LEU A 41 -9.41 -10.54 14.78
N ALA A 42 -9.62 -11.29 13.71
CA ALA A 42 -10.27 -10.78 12.50
C ALA A 42 -11.69 -10.29 12.78
N GLN A 43 -12.49 -11.12 13.48
CA GLN A 43 -13.87 -10.78 13.84
C GLN A 43 -13.94 -9.62 14.84
N SER A 44 -13.02 -9.57 15.80
CA SER A 44 -12.89 -8.46 16.74
C SER A 44 -12.62 -7.14 16.03
N LEU A 45 -11.65 -7.11 15.10
CA LEU A 45 -11.37 -5.92 14.31
C LEU A 45 -12.55 -5.56 13.39
N ASP A 46 -13.21 -6.54 12.77
CA ASP A 46 -14.39 -6.30 11.94
C ASP A 46 -15.50 -5.61 12.74
N ALA A 47 -15.81 -6.12 13.94
CA ALA A 47 -16.81 -5.54 14.83
C ALA A 47 -16.46 -4.10 15.26
N ARG A 48 -15.17 -3.78 15.46
CA ARG A 48 -14.71 -2.41 15.74
C ARG A 48 -14.84 -1.49 14.52
N LEU A 49 -14.72 -2.02 13.30
CA LEU A 49 -14.81 -1.24 12.06
C LEU A 49 -16.26 -1.02 11.59
N GLN A 50 -17.17 -1.96 11.85
CA GLN A 50 -18.57 -1.92 11.42
C GLN A 50 -19.28 -0.58 11.72
N PRO A 51 -19.17 0.03 12.91
CA PRO A 51 -19.79 1.33 13.19
C PRO A 51 -19.39 2.43 12.20
N TYR A 52 -18.11 2.46 11.81
CA TYR A 52 -17.55 3.46 10.90
C TYR A 52 -17.90 3.15 9.44
N LEU A 53 -17.95 1.85 9.08
CA LEU A 53 -18.36 1.41 7.74
C LEU A 53 -19.86 1.60 7.48
N GLN A 54 -20.69 1.55 8.52
CA GLN A 54 -22.15 1.75 8.44
C GLN A 54 -22.56 3.23 8.49
N GLY A 55 -21.60 4.17 8.39
CA GLY A 55 -21.89 5.60 8.27
C GLY A 55 -22.33 6.25 9.59
N ARG A 56 -21.93 5.72 10.76
CA ARG A 56 -22.09 6.49 12.00
C ARG A 56 -21.16 7.70 11.95
N THR A 57 -21.74 8.87 12.10
CA THR A 57 -21.01 10.12 12.24
C THR A 57 -20.50 10.31 13.66
N GLY A 58 -19.33 10.94 13.78
CA GLY A 58 -18.73 11.27 15.07
C GLY A 58 -17.24 11.02 15.09
N GLU A 59 -16.64 11.17 16.27
CA GLU A 59 -15.23 10.86 16.48
C GLU A 59 -14.99 9.35 16.40
N PHE A 60 -13.86 8.97 15.83
CA PHE A 60 -13.37 7.61 15.83
C PHE A 60 -11.96 7.54 16.39
N ALA A 61 -11.68 6.43 17.07
CA ALA A 61 -10.34 6.01 17.43
C ALA A 61 -10.22 4.52 17.13
N LEU A 62 -9.25 4.17 16.31
CA LEU A 62 -8.95 2.81 15.92
C LEU A 62 -7.50 2.51 16.28
N GLN A 63 -7.29 1.38 16.94
CA GLN A 63 -5.98 0.80 17.12
C GLN A 63 -5.99 -0.60 16.56
N THR A 64 -4.92 -0.98 15.86
CA THR A 64 -4.73 -2.34 15.40
C THR A 64 -3.26 -2.76 15.38
N THR A 65 -3.03 -4.07 15.34
CA THR A 65 -1.69 -4.69 15.20
C THR A 65 -1.51 -5.31 13.82
N SER A 66 -0.27 -5.69 13.47
CA SER A 66 0.00 -6.39 12.21
C SER A 66 -0.79 -7.69 12.12
N GLN A 67 -0.93 -8.39 13.25
CA GLN A 67 -1.67 -9.65 13.33
C GLN A 67 -3.17 -9.46 13.12
N GLU A 68 -3.77 -8.49 13.79
CA GLU A 68 -5.20 -8.20 13.66
C GLU A 68 -5.54 -7.77 12.23
N LEU A 69 -4.78 -6.82 11.65
CA LEU A 69 -5.03 -6.34 10.29
C LEU A 69 -4.81 -7.44 9.25
N THR A 70 -3.72 -8.21 9.37
CA THR A 70 -3.47 -9.36 8.48
C THR A 70 -4.60 -10.38 8.55
N SER A 71 -5.06 -10.68 9.76
CA SER A 71 -6.16 -11.64 9.96
C SER A 71 -7.47 -11.12 9.39
N TRP A 72 -7.79 -9.84 9.59
CA TRP A 72 -9.00 -9.21 9.06
C TRP A 72 -9.00 -9.15 7.52
N ILE A 73 -7.88 -8.82 6.88
CA ILE A 73 -7.80 -8.83 5.41
C ILE A 73 -7.97 -10.26 4.89
N THR A 74 -7.32 -11.24 5.53
CA THR A 74 -7.44 -12.66 5.14
C THR A 74 -8.88 -13.16 5.28
N TYR A 75 -9.53 -12.83 6.39
CA TYR A 75 -10.94 -13.15 6.65
C TYR A 75 -11.88 -12.50 5.64
N THR A 76 -11.66 -11.23 5.30
CA THR A 76 -12.48 -10.47 4.34
C THR A 76 -12.28 -11.00 2.91
N ALA A 77 -11.04 -11.29 2.52
CA ALA A 77 -10.72 -11.85 1.21
C ALA A 77 -11.37 -13.23 0.99
N ALA A 78 -11.46 -14.07 2.03
CA ALA A 78 -12.13 -15.36 1.95
C ALA A 78 -13.65 -15.23 1.75
N ARG A 79 -14.26 -14.17 2.31
CA ARG A 79 -15.71 -13.91 2.21
C ARG A 79 -16.09 -13.19 0.92
N TRP A 80 -15.22 -12.36 0.39
CA TRP A 80 -15.49 -11.59 -0.82
C TRP A 80 -14.81 -12.23 -2.03
N SER A 81 -15.59 -13.03 -2.76
CA SER A 81 -15.13 -13.77 -3.95
C SER A 81 -14.58 -12.89 -5.08
N GLY A 82 -14.73 -11.55 -4.99
CA GLY A 82 -14.20 -10.58 -5.93
C GLY A 82 -12.79 -10.06 -5.61
N MET A 83 -12.25 -10.29 -4.40
CA MET A 83 -10.97 -9.71 -4.00
C MET A 83 -9.80 -10.43 -4.69
N PRO A 84 -8.99 -9.74 -5.54
CA PRO A 84 -7.94 -10.38 -6.33
C PRO A 84 -6.65 -10.58 -5.52
N VAL A 85 -6.74 -11.05 -4.28
CA VAL A 85 -5.57 -11.18 -3.39
C VAL A 85 -5.65 -12.43 -2.51
N ARG A 86 -4.50 -13.07 -2.24
CA ARG A 86 -4.35 -14.15 -1.26
C ARG A 86 -2.99 -14.09 -0.58
N ASP A 87 -2.79 -14.91 0.44
CA ASP A 87 -1.53 -15.01 1.21
C ASP A 87 -1.05 -13.63 1.70
N VAL A 88 -1.99 -12.81 2.17
CA VAL A 88 -1.72 -11.43 2.59
C VAL A 88 -0.99 -11.45 3.93
N VAL A 89 0.04 -10.62 4.01
CA VAL A 89 0.75 -10.28 5.24
C VAL A 89 0.94 -8.77 5.25
N VAL A 90 0.42 -8.11 6.27
CA VAL A 90 0.63 -6.68 6.52
C VAL A 90 1.35 -6.53 7.84
N TRP A 91 2.42 -5.74 7.85
CA TRP A 91 3.13 -5.45 9.10
C TRP A 91 3.57 -4.00 9.21
N PHE A 92 3.68 -3.55 10.45
CA PHE A 92 4.03 -2.18 10.79
C PHE A 92 5.44 -2.10 11.33
N SER A 93 6.14 -1.06 10.88
CA SER A 93 7.36 -0.56 11.51
C SER A 93 7.22 0.96 11.63
N PRO A 94 8.06 1.65 12.41
CA PRO A 94 7.94 3.10 12.61
C PRO A 94 7.80 3.84 11.27
N ASP A 95 6.72 4.61 11.15
CA ASP A 95 6.32 5.38 9.96
C ASP A 95 5.99 4.59 8.68
N HIS A 96 6.04 3.25 8.70
CA HIS A 96 5.91 2.43 7.49
C HIS A 96 4.89 1.31 7.64
N VAL A 97 4.13 1.13 6.55
CA VAL A 97 3.28 -0.03 6.33
C VAL A 97 3.94 -0.89 5.27
N HIS A 98 4.12 -2.15 5.58
CA HIS A 98 4.61 -3.15 4.65
C HIS A 98 3.48 -4.09 4.28
N PHE A 99 3.45 -4.47 3.01
CA PHE A 99 2.48 -5.42 2.49
C PHE A 99 3.19 -6.48 1.66
N SER A 100 2.80 -7.73 1.84
CA SER A 100 3.15 -8.83 0.96
C SER A 100 1.89 -9.62 0.66
N GLY A 101 1.72 -10.02 -0.59
CA GLY A 101 0.58 -10.85 -0.98
C GLY A 101 0.74 -11.40 -2.38
N VAL A 102 -0.19 -12.27 -2.78
CA VAL A 102 -0.30 -12.74 -4.15
C VAL A 102 -1.52 -12.10 -4.78
N ILE A 103 -1.30 -11.24 -5.77
CA ILE A 103 -2.38 -10.71 -6.59
C ILE A 103 -2.80 -11.80 -7.57
N THR A 104 -4.07 -12.16 -7.53
CA THR A 104 -4.69 -13.17 -8.40
C THR A 104 -5.59 -12.50 -9.42
N ARG A 105 -5.94 -13.18 -10.52
CA ARG A 105 -6.89 -12.68 -11.53
C ARG A 105 -6.45 -11.41 -12.30
N VAL A 106 -5.15 -11.14 -12.37
CA VAL A 106 -4.61 -10.24 -13.40
C VAL A 106 -4.52 -11.07 -14.68
N LEU A 107 -5.59 -11.04 -15.48
CA LEU A 107 -5.82 -11.98 -16.59
C LEU A 107 -5.85 -13.44 -16.06
N VAL A 108 -4.86 -14.25 -16.45
CA VAL A 108 -4.65 -15.65 -16.03
C VAL A 108 -3.44 -15.82 -15.12
N PHE A 109 -2.77 -14.74 -14.76
CA PHE A 109 -1.53 -14.78 -14.01
C PHE A 109 -1.73 -14.50 -12.53
N SER A 110 -0.80 -15.01 -11.72
CA SER A 110 -0.68 -14.71 -10.30
C SER A 110 0.72 -14.20 -10.03
N PHE A 111 0.83 -13.07 -9.35
CA PHE A 111 2.13 -12.47 -9.05
C PHE A 111 2.25 -12.18 -7.55
N ARG A 112 3.38 -12.57 -6.96
CA ARG A 112 3.72 -12.15 -5.60
C ARG A 112 4.15 -10.69 -5.64
N VAL A 113 3.55 -9.88 -4.80
CA VAL A 113 3.83 -8.46 -4.67
C VAL A 113 4.33 -8.19 -3.26
N GLN A 114 5.34 -7.33 -3.15
CA GLN A 114 5.80 -6.76 -1.90
C GLN A 114 5.82 -5.24 -2.04
N VAL A 115 5.28 -4.54 -1.05
CA VAL A 115 5.20 -3.08 -1.02
C VAL A 115 5.74 -2.60 0.32
N HIS A 116 6.58 -1.57 0.27
CA HIS A 116 7.04 -0.80 1.40
C HIS A 116 6.56 0.63 1.19
N ALA A 117 5.62 1.07 2.02
CA ALA A 117 5.02 2.38 1.91
C ALA A 117 5.19 3.17 3.20
N ARG A 118 5.55 4.44 3.08
CA ARG A 118 5.42 5.41 4.16
C ARG A 118 4.03 6.01 4.11
N VAL A 119 3.40 6.15 5.27
CA VAL A 119 2.10 6.80 5.38
C VAL A 119 2.24 8.02 6.28
N SER A 120 1.76 9.16 5.81
CA SER A 120 1.86 10.42 6.54
C SER A 120 0.58 11.23 6.40
N LEU A 121 0.23 11.98 7.45
CA LEU A 121 -0.82 12.99 7.38
C LEU A 121 -0.28 14.27 6.76
N SER A 122 -1.00 14.80 5.78
CA SER A 122 -0.75 16.09 5.14
C SER A 122 -1.98 16.99 5.30
N GLY A 123 -1.85 18.28 5.00
CA GLY A 123 -2.99 19.21 5.05
C GLY A 123 -4.16 18.84 4.11
N GLN A 124 -3.96 17.90 3.17
CA GLN A 124 -4.98 17.37 2.27
C GLN A 124 -5.48 15.96 2.66
N GLY A 125 -5.09 15.46 3.84
CA GLY A 125 -5.44 14.12 4.32
C GLY A 125 -4.27 13.15 4.30
N LEU A 126 -4.59 11.86 4.31
CA LEU A 126 -3.61 10.77 4.34
C LEU A 126 -2.88 10.67 2.99
N GLN A 127 -1.56 10.72 3.03
CA GLN A 127 -0.68 10.56 1.88
C GLN A 127 0.09 9.24 2.00
N VAL A 128 0.05 8.44 0.93
CA VAL A 128 0.82 7.19 0.85
C VAL A 128 1.95 7.35 -0.15
N SER A 129 3.18 7.09 0.30
CA SER A 129 4.38 7.08 -0.54
C SER A 129 4.96 5.68 -0.62
N VAL A 130 4.78 5.02 -1.76
CA VAL A 130 5.40 3.74 -2.09
C VAL A 130 6.89 3.95 -2.36
N GLU A 131 7.72 3.70 -1.36
CA GLU A 131 9.17 3.82 -1.46
C GLU A 131 9.77 2.66 -2.24
N ARG A 132 9.27 1.45 -2.01
CA ARG A 132 9.67 0.24 -2.73
C ARG A 132 8.45 -0.60 -3.06
N ALA A 133 8.47 -1.19 -4.25
CA ALA A 133 7.51 -2.22 -4.62
C ALA A 133 8.22 -3.22 -5.52
N CYS A 134 7.91 -4.51 -5.33
CA CYS A 134 8.45 -5.61 -6.10
C CYS A 134 7.31 -6.48 -6.61
N VAL A 135 7.40 -6.93 -7.86
CA VAL A 135 6.47 -7.89 -8.47
C VAL A 135 7.28 -9.07 -8.98
N ALA A 136 6.94 -10.28 -8.51
CA ALA A 136 7.68 -11.51 -8.81
C ALA A 136 9.21 -11.38 -8.56
N GLY A 137 9.60 -10.62 -7.54
CA GLY A 137 11.02 -10.36 -7.20
C GLY A 137 11.70 -9.27 -8.03
N ILE A 138 11.01 -8.68 -9.01
CA ILE A 138 11.52 -7.57 -9.83
C ILE A 138 11.05 -6.25 -9.23
N ALA A 139 11.98 -5.37 -8.90
CA ALA A 139 11.66 -4.04 -8.37
C ALA A 139 10.95 -3.19 -9.43
N LEU A 140 9.83 -2.57 -9.05
CA LEU A 140 9.09 -1.67 -9.92
C LEU A 140 9.89 -0.39 -10.16
N PRO A 141 9.90 0.14 -11.41
CA PRO A 141 10.55 1.41 -11.73
C PRO A 141 9.87 2.58 -11.01
N GLY A 142 10.59 3.69 -10.83
CA GLY A 142 10.11 4.85 -10.06
C GLY A 142 8.78 5.42 -10.55
N TRP A 143 8.54 5.45 -11.87
CA TRP A 143 7.27 5.92 -12.44
C TRP A 143 6.09 5.03 -12.00
N ALA A 144 6.27 3.71 -11.94
CA ALA A 144 5.23 2.77 -11.56
C ALA A 144 4.93 2.84 -10.06
N ARG A 145 5.99 3.02 -9.23
CA ARG A 145 5.81 3.26 -7.79
C ARG A 145 5.07 4.56 -7.53
N ASN A 146 5.43 5.64 -8.22
CA ASN A 146 4.75 6.93 -8.09
C ASN A 146 3.28 6.86 -8.53
N LEU A 147 2.98 6.09 -9.58
CA LEU A 147 1.60 5.83 -9.98
C LEU A 147 0.84 5.06 -8.90
N ALA A 148 1.43 4.01 -8.32
CA ALA A 148 0.81 3.26 -7.23
C ALA A 148 0.55 4.15 -5.99
N SER A 149 1.52 4.99 -5.59
CA SER A 149 1.35 5.98 -4.52
C SER A 149 0.14 6.88 -4.76
N ARG A 150 0.00 7.41 -5.98
CA ARG A 150 -1.13 8.26 -6.37
C ARG A 150 -2.44 7.50 -6.31
N ILE A 151 -2.53 6.35 -6.98
CA ILE A 151 -3.76 5.54 -7.00
C ILE A 151 -4.22 5.21 -5.58
N ILE A 152 -3.30 4.80 -4.68
CA ILE A 152 -3.64 4.46 -3.30
C ILE A 152 -4.11 5.72 -2.55
N THR A 153 -3.39 6.83 -2.69
CA THR A 153 -3.75 8.10 -2.05
C THR A 153 -5.13 8.59 -2.53
N ASP A 154 -5.35 8.57 -3.84
CA ASP A 154 -6.62 8.98 -4.47
C ASP A 154 -7.75 8.04 -4.05
N THR A 155 -7.52 6.72 -4.01
CA THR A 155 -8.53 5.74 -3.55
C THR A 155 -8.91 5.99 -2.09
N ILE A 156 -7.94 6.30 -1.23
CA ILE A 156 -8.22 6.63 0.19
C ILE A 156 -9.01 7.94 0.28
N ALA A 157 -8.63 8.95 -0.51
CA ALA A 157 -9.35 10.23 -0.56
C ALA A 157 -10.80 10.06 -1.06
N ASP A 158 -11.00 9.24 -2.10
CA ASP A 158 -12.31 8.95 -2.70
C ASP A 158 -13.20 8.10 -1.77
N THR A 159 -12.60 7.23 -0.96
CA THR A 159 -13.32 6.48 0.08
C THR A 159 -13.72 7.39 1.25
N GLY A 160 -13.05 8.54 1.39
CA GLY A 160 -13.06 9.37 2.59
C GLY A 160 -13.61 10.80 2.48
N PRO A 161 -14.53 11.20 1.57
CA PRO A 161 -15.16 12.53 1.71
C PRO A 161 -15.86 12.68 3.07
N TYR A 162 -16.21 11.55 3.69
CA TYR A 162 -16.86 11.44 4.99
C TYR A 162 -15.89 11.14 6.15
N VAL A 163 -14.59 10.90 5.92
CA VAL A 163 -13.64 10.51 6.98
C VAL A 163 -12.46 11.47 7.00
N ARG A 164 -12.39 12.31 8.03
CA ARG A 164 -11.27 13.21 8.29
C ARG A 164 -10.35 12.60 9.34
N LEU A 165 -9.19 12.14 8.91
CA LEU A 165 -8.15 11.64 9.79
C LEU A 165 -7.38 12.82 10.42
N GLU A 166 -7.25 12.83 11.74
CA GLU A 166 -6.62 13.90 12.53
C GLU A 166 -5.28 13.46 13.12
N SER A 167 -5.18 12.19 13.52
CA SER A 167 -3.94 11.58 13.99
C SER A 167 -3.72 10.21 13.35
N LEU A 168 -2.47 9.93 13.01
CA LEU A 168 -2.00 8.65 12.53
C LEU A 168 -0.61 8.40 13.12
N GLU A 169 -0.52 7.38 13.95
CA GLU A 169 0.74 6.93 14.53
C GLU A 169 0.99 5.49 14.10
N ILE A 170 2.13 5.26 13.48
CA ILE A 170 2.58 3.92 13.09
C ILE A 170 3.85 3.63 13.89
N GLY A 171 3.72 2.68 14.81
CA GLY A 171 4.83 2.22 15.65
C GLY A 171 5.29 0.83 15.27
N ASP A 172 6.10 0.23 16.14
CA ASP A 172 6.43 -1.19 16.06
C ASP A 172 5.16 -2.02 16.29
N ASP A 173 4.76 -2.79 15.27
CA ASP A 173 3.59 -3.67 15.30
C ASP A 173 2.25 -3.01 15.67
N SER A 174 2.14 -1.69 15.53
CA SER A 174 0.91 -0.98 15.89
C SER A 174 0.60 0.17 14.95
N LEU A 175 -0.69 0.34 14.67
CA LEU A 175 -1.26 1.46 13.96
C LEU A 175 -2.37 2.05 14.82
N ARG A 176 -2.31 3.36 15.05
CA ARG A 176 -3.35 4.13 15.73
C ARG A 176 -3.81 5.24 14.80
N ALA A 177 -5.12 5.31 14.60
CA ALA A 177 -5.76 6.29 13.76
C ALA A 177 -6.92 6.91 14.52
N SER A 178 -7.01 8.23 14.51
CA SER A 178 -8.17 8.93 15.07
C SER A 178 -8.58 10.10 14.20
N GLY A 179 -9.85 10.47 14.31
CA GLY A 179 -10.40 11.59 13.58
C GLY A 179 -11.91 11.61 13.65
N THR A 180 -12.55 12.15 12.63
CA THR A 180 -13.99 12.37 12.57
C THR A 180 -14.60 11.76 11.31
N VAL A 181 -15.78 11.16 11.46
CA VAL A 181 -16.64 10.72 10.37
C VAL A 181 -17.79 11.74 10.23
N GLY A 182 -17.87 12.46 9.11
CA GLY A 182 -18.88 13.46 8.78
C GLY A 182 -19.78 13.04 7.62
N TYR A 183 -20.89 13.77 7.40
CA TYR A 183 -21.71 13.71 6.18
C TYR A 183 -21.26 14.76 5.17
#